data_AF-Q4PT21-F1
#
_entry.id   AF-Q4PT21-F1
#
_cell.length_a   1.000
_cell.length_b   1.000
_cell.length_c   1.000
_cell.angle_alpha   90.00
_cell.angle_beta   90.00
_cell.angle_gamma   90.00
#
_symmetry.space_group_name_H-M   'P 1'
#
loop_
_entity.id
_entity.type
_entity.pdbx_description
1 polymer ?
#
loop_
_entity_poly.entity_id
_entity_poly.type
_entity_poly.pdbx_seq_one_letter_code
_entity_poly.pdbx_strand_id
1 'polypeptide(L)'
;MGRTKKPQKFAVMKMMISHKALKHYKEEVLNPNKKDLTELPRNVPSVPSGLFFSHNSSLVPPYRVLVDTNFINFSIQNKIDLEKGMMVFVRKMHSLYYGLCHG
;
A
#
# COMPACT_ATOMS: atom_id res chain seq x y z
N MET A 1 -52.48 -43.96 22.12
CA MET A 1 -51.14 -44.57 22.05
C MET A 1 -50.08 -43.51 22.36
N GLY A 2 -49.60 -43.43 23.61
CA GLY A 2 -48.63 -42.40 24.05
C GLY A 2 -47.19 -42.76 23.64
N ARG A 3 -46.44 -41.80 23.10
CA ARG A 3 -45.06 -42.01 22.60
C ARG A 3 -44.07 -42.19 23.75
N THR A 4 -43.18 -43.18 23.64
CA THR A 4 -42.13 -43.48 24.62
C THR A 4 -41.13 -42.33 24.77
N LYS A 5 -40.85 -41.94 26.02
CA LYS A 5 -39.88 -40.87 26.34
C LYS A 5 -38.46 -41.39 26.11
N LYS A 6 -37.64 -40.61 25.39
CA LYS A 6 -36.23 -40.97 25.12
C LYS A 6 -35.42 -40.90 26.43
N PRO A 7 -34.57 -41.91 26.73
CA PRO A 7 -33.76 -41.90 27.93
C PRO A 7 -32.73 -40.77 27.88
N GLN A 8 -32.51 -40.11 29.02
CA GLN A 8 -31.46 -39.11 29.15
C GLN A 8 -30.10 -39.80 29.17
N LYS A 9 -29.12 -39.21 28.48
CA LYS A 9 -27.74 -39.71 28.45
C LYS A 9 -27.03 -39.30 29.74
N PHE A 10 -26.38 -40.25 30.42
CA PHE A 10 -25.58 -39.97 31.61
C PHE A 10 -24.25 -39.29 31.22
N ALA A 11 -23.76 -38.39 32.08
CA ALA A 11 -22.52 -37.63 31.90
C ALA A 11 -22.44 -36.73 30.64
N VAL A 12 -23.54 -36.10 30.25
CA VAL A 12 -23.52 -35.07 29.19
C VAL A 12 -22.89 -33.79 29.71
N MET A 13 -21.69 -33.49 29.22
CA MET A 13 -21.01 -32.21 29.49
C MET A 13 -21.31 -31.18 28.38
N LYS A 14 -21.29 -29.90 28.75
CA LYS A 14 -21.35 -28.79 27.77
C LYS A 14 -20.09 -28.84 26.90
N MET A 15 -20.24 -28.76 25.57
CA MET A 15 -19.09 -28.76 24.67
C MET A 15 -18.21 -27.54 24.95
N MET A 16 -16.95 -27.80 25.29
CA MET A 16 -15.91 -26.78 25.44
C MET A 16 -14.98 -26.81 24.22
N ILE A 17 -14.44 -25.65 23.87
CA ILE A 17 -13.49 -25.54 22.75
C ILE A 17 -12.23 -26.33 23.12
N SER A 18 -11.89 -27.31 22.28
CA SER A 18 -10.70 -28.13 22.46
C SER A 18 -9.43 -27.36 22.12
N HIS A 19 -8.33 -27.65 22.82
CA HIS A 19 -7.01 -27.08 22.51
C HIS A 19 -6.59 -27.34 21.05
N LYS A 20 -7.02 -28.46 20.45
CA LYS A 20 -6.75 -28.76 19.03
C LYS A 20 -7.43 -27.75 18.10
N ALA A 21 -8.68 -27.39 18.38
CA ALA A 21 -9.43 -26.41 17.59
C ALA A 21 -8.78 -25.01 17.64
N LEU A 22 -8.26 -24.61 18.80
CA LEU A 22 -7.53 -23.35 18.94
C LEU A 22 -6.21 -23.34 18.16
N LYS A 23 -5.49 -24.48 18.12
CA LYS A 23 -4.25 -24.61 17.34
C LYS A 23 -4.54 -24.52 15.84
N HIS A 24 -5.56 -25.22 15.35
CA HIS A 24 -5.95 -25.17 13.94
C HIS A 24 -6.35 -23.74 13.52
N TYR A 25 -7.17 -23.05 14.30
CA TYR A 25 -7.54 -21.68 14.02
C TYR A 25 -6.33 -20.74 14.01
N LYS A 26 -5.43 -20.89 14.99
CA LYS A 26 -4.20 -20.10 15.07
C LYS A 26 -3.27 -20.37 13.88
N GLU A 27 -3.15 -21.62 13.44
CA GLU A 27 -2.37 -22.01 12.26
C GLU A 27 -3.03 -21.55 10.95
N GLU A 28 -4.35 -21.46 10.86
CA GLU A 28 -5.07 -20.97 9.67
C GLU A 28 -4.98 -19.43 9.55
N VAL A 29 -5.07 -18.72 10.68
CA VAL A 29 -4.97 -17.26 10.72
C VAL A 29 -3.52 -16.79 10.55
N LEU A 30 -2.54 -17.53 11.09
CA LEU A 30 -1.11 -17.18 11.03
C LEU A 30 -0.35 -17.81 9.85
N ASN A 31 -0.97 -18.65 9.01
CA ASN A 31 -0.31 -19.11 7.79
C ASN A 31 -0.63 -18.18 6.62
N PRO A 32 0.27 -17.22 6.28
CA PRO A 32 0.19 -16.50 5.02
C PRO A 32 0.32 -17.43 3.80
N ASN A 33 0.87 -18.64 3.97
CA ASN A 33 1.16 -19.59 2.89
C ASN A 33 -0.03 -20.42 2.41
N LYS A 34 -1.18 -20.41 3.11
CA LYS A 34 -2.35 -21.22 2.72
C LYS A 34 -3.33 -20.49 1.79
N LYS A 35 -3.14 -19.18 1.57
CA LYS A 35 -4.13 -18.38 0.83
C LYS A 35 -4.01 -18.50 -0.68
N ASP A 36 -2.83 -18.69 -1.27
CA ASP A 36 -2.69 -18.53 -2.73
C ASP A 36 -1.71 -19.54 -3.35
N LEU A 37 -2.06 -20.84 -3.35
CA LEU A 37 -1.36 -21.84 -4.18
C LEU A 37 -1.92 -21.93 -5.61
N THR A 38 -3.01 -21.22 -5.90
CA THR A 38 -3.46 -20.93 -7.26
C THR A 38 -2.76 -19.66 -7.73
N GLU A 39 -1.55 -19.82 -8.26
CA GLU A 39 -0.84 -18.85 -9.08
C GLU A 39 -0.89 -17.39 -8.56
N LEU A 40 -0.08 -17.09 -7.54
CA LEU A 40 0.26 -15.70 -7.20
C LEU A 40 0.58 -14.94 -8.50
N PRO A 41 -0.16 -13.86 -8.82
CA PRO A 41 0.09 -13.14 -10.06
C PRO A 41 1.53 -12.62 -10.01
N ARG A 42 2.32 -12.95 -11.04
CA ARG A 42 3.67 -12.41 -11.19
C ARG A 42 3.56 -10.89 -11.30
N ASN A 43 3.84 -10.19 -10.21
CA ASN A 43 3.91 -8.73 -10.20
C ASN A 43 5.24 -8.30 -10.82
N VAL A 44 5.33 -8.37 -12.15
CA VAL A 44 6.45 -7.80 -12.90
C VAL A 44 6.14 -6.33 -13.15
N PRO A 45 6.95 -5.39 -12.63
CA PRO A 45 6.73 -3.98 -12.88
C PRO A 45 6.89 -3.71 -14.38
N SER A 46 5.86 -3.12 -15.00
CA SER A 46 5.91 -2.71 -16.39
C SER A 46 6.67 -1.39 -16.53
N VAL A 47 7.52 -1.29 -17.56
CA VAL A 47 8.24 -0.05 -17.86
C VAL A 47 7.24 0.97 -18.40
N PRO A 48 7.23 2.22 -17.89
CA PRO A 48 6.32 3.24 -18.37
C PRO A 48 6.59 3.55 -19.85
N SER A 49 5.52 3.75 -20.62
CA SER A 49 5.56 3.98 -22.08
C SER A 49 6.34 5.23 -22.51
N GLY A 50 6.54 6.18 -21.60
CA GLY A 50 7.29 7.41 -21.83
C GLY A 50 8.81 7.28 -21.68
N LEU A 51 9.35 6.10 -21.37
CA LEU A 51 10.80 5.87 -21.26
C LEU A 51 11.36 5.24 -22.53
N PHE A 52 12.29 5.95 -23.18
CA PHE A 52 13.19 5.39 -24.19
C PHE A 52 14.53 5.07 -23.52
N PHE A 53 14.76 3.81 -23.19
CA PHE A 53 15.85 3.40 -22.27
C PHE A 53 15.78 4.18 -20.95
N SER A 54 16.70 5.12 -20.72
CA SER A 54 16.73 6.02 -19.55
C SER A 54 16.19 7.42 -19.84
N HIS A 55 15.87 7.75 -21.10
CA HIS A 55 15.38 9.06 -21.50
C HIS A 55 13.85 9.14 -21.35
N ASN A 56 13.36 10.11 -20.60
CA ASN A 56 11.93 10.32 -20.40
C ASN A 56 11.37 11.34 -21.41
N SER A 57 10.63 10.85 -22.41
CA SER A 57 9.96 11.68 -23.42
C SER A 57 8.72 12.41 -22.89
N SER A 58 8.22 12.05 -21.71
CA SER A 58 7.07 12.72 -21.07
C SER A 58 7.43 14.08 -20.47
N LEU A 59 8.73 14.37 -20.32
CA LEU A 59 9.22 15.65 -19.81
C LEU A 59 9.26 16.70 -20.93
N VAL A 60 8.07 17.14 -21.34
CA VAL A 60 7.89 18.20 -22.32
C VAL A 60 7.52 19.50 -21.58
N PRO A 61 7.97 20.67 -22.07
CA PRO A 61 7.48 21.93 -21.55
C PRO A 61 5.95 22.04 -21.66
N PRO A 62 5.26 22.62 -20.67
CA PRO A 62 5.83 23.29 -19.51
C PRO A 62 6.04 22.34 -18.31
N TYR A 63 7.23 22.39 -17.72
CA TYR A 63 7.66 21.41 -16.73
C TYR A 63 6.89 21.53 -15.41
N ARG A 64 6.62 20.38 -14.81
CA ARG A 64 6.04 20.23 -13.47
C ARG A 64 7.14 19.77 -12.53
N VAL A 65 7.34 20.50 -11.44
CA VAL A 65 8.39 20.17 -10.47
C VAL A 65 7.75 19.97 -9.10
N LEU A 66 8.07 18.83 -8.50
CA LEU A 66 7.70 18.49 -7.12
C LEU A 66 8.76 19.06 -6.19
N VAL A 67 8.32 19.78 -5.16
CA VAL A 67 9.21 20.43 -4.20
C VAL A 67 8.97 19.88 -2.80
N ASP A 68 10.06 19.45 -2.16
CA ASP A 68 10.08 18.94 -0.79
C ASP A 68 10.31 20.05 0.25
N THR A 69 9.93 19.76 1.49
CA THR A 69 10.12 20.66 2.65
C THR A 69 11.57 21.08 2.86
N ASN A 70 12.53 20.18 2.62
CA ASN A 70 13.96 20.49 2.73
C ASN A 70 14.42 21.54 1.71
N PHE A 71 13.92 21.46 0.48
CA PHE A 71 14.25 22.43 -0.56
C PHE A 71 13.66 23.80 -0.23
N ILE A 72 12.42 23.84 0.28
CA ILE A 72 11.78 25.08 0.74
C ILE A 72 12.60 25.74 1.85
N ASN A 73 13.02 24.95 2.85
CA ASN A 73 13.84 25.46 3.96
C ASN A 73 15.17 26.06 3.47
N PHE A 74 15.84 25.37 2.54
CA PHE A 74 17.09 25.86 1.97
C PHE A 74 16.90 27.11 1.10
N SER A 75 15.83 27.17 0.31
CA SER A 75 15.51 28.35 -0.50
C SER A 75 15.19 29.57 0.36
N ILE A 76 14.50 29.38 1.49
CA ILE A 76 14.22 30.46 2.45
C ILE A 76 15.52 30.96 3.10
N GLN A 77 16.42 30.06 3.52
CA GLN A 77 17.70 30.44 4.13
C GLN A 77 18.58 31.25 3.18
N ASN A 78 18.65 30.86 1.91
CA ASN A 78 19.43 31.54 0.88
C ASN A 78 18.69 32.72 0.22
N LYS A 79 17.46 33.01 0.66
CA LYS A 79 16.60 34.09 0.11
C LYS A 79 16.37 33.95 -1.41
N ILE A 80 16.25 32.73 -1.90
CA ILE A 80 16.00 32.43 -3.31
C ILE A 80 14.49 32.33 -3.53
N ASP A 81 13.98 33.12 -4.48
CA ASP A 81 12.61 33.00 -4.97
C ASP A 81 12.48 31.74 -5.83
N LEU A 82 11.71 30.76 -5.34
CA LEU A 82 11.56 29.43 -5.94
C LEU A 82 11.01 29.49 -7.37
N GLU A 83 9.98 30.30 -7.60
CA GLU A 83 9.32 30.39 -8.91
C GLU A 83 10.25 31.02 -9.94
N LYS A 84 10.85 32.16 -9.59
CA LYS A 84 11.79 32.85 -10.48
C LYS A 84 13.07 32.06 -10.70
N GLY A 85 13.62 31.45 -9.65
CA GLY A 85 14.82 30.62 -9.74
C GLY A 85 14.62 29.44 -10.70
N MET A 86 13.46 28.79 -10.61
CA MET A 86 13.14 27.64 -11.45
C MET A 86 12.74 28.04 -12.88
N MET A 87 12.14 29.22 -13.06
CA MET A 87 11.92 29.80 -14.39
C MET A 87 13.24 30.10 -15.09
N VAL A 88 14.24 30.67 -14.40
CA VAL A 88 15.56 30.95 -14.99
C VAL A 88 16.30 29.66 -15.34
N PHE A 89 16.24 28.65 -14.47
CA PHE A 89 16.95 27.39 -14.68
C PHE A 89 16.32 26.54 -15.80
N VAL A 90 14.99 26.41 -15.82
CA VAL A 90 14.26 25.49 -16.71
C VAL A 90 13.67 26.20 -17.95
N ARG A 91 13.60 27.54 -17.95
CA ARG A 91 13.06 28.43 -19.00
C ARG A 91 11.58 28.27 -19.35
N LYS A 92 10.96 27.10 -19.15
CA LYS A 92 9.53 26.85 -19.37
C LYS A 92 8.91 26.04 -18.24
N MET A 93 8.61 26.70 -17.13
CA MET A 93 7.91 26.10 -15.99
C MET A 93 6.42 26.49 -15.99
N HIS A 94 5.52 25.55 -15.65
CA HIS A 94 4.08 25.88 -15.46
C HIS A 94 3.68 26.00 -14.00
N SER A 95 4.06 25.03 -13.17
CA SER A 95 3.47 24.87 -11.84
C SER A 95 4.41 24.15 -10.87
N LEU A 96 4.58 24.75 -9.69
CA LEU A 96 5.21 24.15 -8.52
C LEU A 96 4.14 23.34 -7.77
N TYR A 97 4.44 22.10 -7.44
CA TYR A 97 3.56 21.27 -6.62
C TYR A 97 4.26 20.93 -5.31
N TYR A 98 3.59 21.22 -4.20
CA TYR A 98 4.01 20.85 -2.86
C TYR A 98 3.47 19.46 -2.54
N GLY A 99 4.37 18.49 -2.42
CA GLY A 99 4.00 17.14 -2.01
C GLY A 99 3.64 17.15 -0.53
N LEU A 100 2.34 17.13 -0.21
CA LEU A 100 1.88 16.97 1.16
C LEU A 100 1.99 15.48 1.54
N CYS A 101 3.16 15.07 2.05
CA CYS A 101 3.32 13.75 2.66
C CYS A 101 2.61 13.75 4.03
N HIS A 102 1.28 13.67 4.04
CA HIS A 102 0.54 13.23 5.22
C HIS A 102 0.54 11.71 5.24
N GLY A 103 1.41 11.15 6.09
CA GLY A 103 1.34 9.77 6.57
C GLY A 103 0.73 9.76 7.96
#